data_AF-A0AAX2IUT4-F1
#
_entry.id   AF-A0AAX2IUT4-F1
#
_cell.length_a   1.000
_cell.length_b   1.000
_cell.length_c   1.000
_cell.angle_alpha   90.00
_cell.angle_beta   90.00
_cell.angle_gamma   90.00
#
_symmetry.space_group_name_H-M   'P 1'
#
loop_
_entity.id
_entity.type
_entity.pdbx_description
1 polymer ?
#
loop_
_entity_poly.entity_id
_entity_poly.type
_entity_poly.pdbx_seq_one_letter_code
_entity_poly.pdbx_strand_id
1 'polypeptide(L)'
;MLRTTIIGLLALSSLQIQAANITQVGRYATVNNQPLAAQINPLKTVQQIHFPSSVQTIGEAVEYWLRYSGYHLAPQDKQNESLKQIFQQPLPQVTRNLGPLTIADGLTVLVGKTLFSLKQDDLLREINFSLNARRAQ
;
A
#
# COMPACT_ATOMS: atom_id res chain seq x y z
N MET A 1 -33.30 -68.94 -16.69
CA MET A 1 -34.21 -67.88 -17.15
C MET A 1 -34.41 -66.93 -15.97
N LEU A 2 -33.66 -65.81 -15.91
CA LEU A 2 -34.13 -64.45 -16.26
C LEU A 2 -35.28 -64.01 -15.32
N ARG A 3 -35.10 -63.09 -14.36
CA ARG A 3 -35.14 -61.62 -14.53
C ARG A 3 -34.92 -60.97 -13.12
N THR A 4 -33.88 -60.16 -12.88
CA THR A 4 -33.89 -58.66 -12.91
C THR A 4 -35.08 -58.08 -12.13
N THR A 5 -34.98 -57.26 -11.07
CA THR A 5 -34.10 -56.11 -10.79
C THR A 5 -34.46 -55.53 -9.41
N ILE A 6 -33.49 -55.33 -8.51
CA ILE A 6 -33.60 -54.39 -7.39
C ILE A 6 -32.32 -53.60 -7.35
N ILE A 7 -32.30 -52.39 -7.93
CA ILE A 7 -31.45 -51.28 -7.48
C ILE A 7 -32.21 -49.98 -7.79
N GLY A 8 -33.01 -49.51 -6.84
CA GLY A 8 -33.48 -48.12 -6.83
C GLY A 8 -32.30 -47.23 -6.44
N LEU A 9 -31.62 -46.68 -7.43
CA LEU A 9 -30.49 -45.77 -7.26
C LEU A 9 -31.02 -44.42 -6.72
N LEU A 10 -30.93 -44.19 -5.41
CA LEU A 10 -31.10 -42.86 -4.82
C LEU A 10 -29.91 -41.99 -5.25
N ALA A 11 -30.08 -41.24 -6.33
CA ALA A 11 -29.14 -40.19 -6.71
C ALA A 11 -29.30 -39.01 -5.71
N LEU A 12 -28.47 -38.99 -4.67
CA LEU A 12 -28.23 -37.78 -3.88
C LEU A 12 -27.49 -36.78 -4.77
N SER A 13 -28.22 -35.90 -5.43
CA SER A 13 -27.67 -34.75 -6.12
C SER A 13 -27.08 -33.80 -5.08
N SER A 14 -25.75 -33.73 -5.01
CA SER A 14 -25.05 -32.73 -4.20
C SER A 14 -25.37 -31.33 -4.72
N LEU A 15 -26.16 -30.55 -3.97
CA LEU A 15 -26.28 -29.11 -4.17
C LEU A 15 -24.91 -28.49 -3.85
N GLN A 16 -24.12 -28.21 -4.90
CA GLN A 16 -22.91 -27.42 -4.77
C GLN A 16 -23.34 -25.99 -4.43
N ILE A 17 -23.28 -25.62 -3.15
CA ILE A 17 -23.46 -24.23 -2.72
C ILE A 17 -22.21 -23.48 -3.20
N GLN A 18 -22.30 -22.85 -4.37
CA GLN A 18 -21.28 -21.93 -4.84
C GLN A 18 -21.26 -20.73 -3.88
N ALA A 19 -20.17 -20.55 -3.13
CA ALA A 19 -20.01 -19.35 -2.31
C ALA A 19 -20.00 -18.11 -3.23
N ALA A 20 -20.84 -17.12 -2.94
CA ALA A 20 -20.87 -15.89 -3.71
C ALA A 20 -19.55 -15.12 -3.53
N ASN A 21 -18.96 -14.65 -4.64
CA ASN A 21 -17.76 -13.81 -4.60
C ASN A 21 -18.05 -12.36 -4.16
N ILE A 22 -19.27 -12.06 -3.73
CA ILE A 22 -19.66 -10.74 -3.26
C ILE A 22 -20.38 -10.87 -1.92
N THR A 23 -20.10 -9.95 -1.00
CA THR A 23 -20.78 -9.84 0.29
C THR A 23 -21.60 -8.56 0.33
N GLN A 24 -22.87 -8.66 0.68
CA GLN A 24 -23.71 -7.48 0.92
C GLN A 24 -23.34 -6.86 2.27
N VAL A 25 -22.85 -5.62 2.24
CA VAL A 25 -22.44 -4.85 3.44
C VAL A 25 -23.45 -3.78 3.83
N GLY A 26 -24.49 -3.59 3.02
CA GLY A 26 -25.60 -2.68 3.30
C GLY A 26 -26.75 -2.90 2.33
N ARG A 27 -27.85 -2.17 2.52
CA ARG A 27 -29.06 -2.33 1.69
C ARG A 27 -28.82 -2.08 0.19
N TYR A 28 -27.85 -1.23 -0.13
CA TYR A 28 -27.50 -0.84 -1.50
C TYR A 28 -26.00 -0.99 -1.78
N ALA A 29 -25.28 -1.76 -0.96
CA ALA A 29 -23.82 -1.84 -1.00
C ALA A 29 -23.35 -3.29 -0.93
N THR A 30 -22.46 -3.64 -1.86
CA THR A 30 -21.78 -4.94 -1.92
C THR A 30 -20.28 -4.72 -2.05
N VAL A 31 -19.50 -5.63 -1.49
CA VAL A 31 -18.04 -5.68 -1.68
C VAL A 31 -17.66 -7.01 -2.33
N ASN A 32 -16.63 -6.98 -3.17
CA ASN A 32 -16.04 -8.21 -3.69
C ASN A 32 -15.24 -8.90 -2.57
N ASN A 33 -15.36 -10.22 -2.47
CA ASN A 33 -14.66 -11.05 -1.47
C ASN A 33 -13.20 -11.28 -1.89
N GLN A 34 -12.44 -10.20 -1.95
CA GLN A 34 -11.02 -10.19 -2.30
C GLN A 34 -10.25 -9.24 -1.39
N PRO A 35 -8.93 -9.42 -1.22
CA PRO A 35 -8.11 -8.49 -0.47
C PRO A 35 -8.16 -7.07 -1.06
N LEU A 36 -8.17 -6.07 -0.18
CA LEU A 36 -8.01 -4.67 -0.57
C LEU A 36 -6.62 -4.43 -1.15
N ALA A 37 -6.48 -3.47 -2.06
CA ALA A 37 -5.18 -3.11 -2.62
C ALA A 37 -4.15 -2.73 -1.54
N ALA A 38 -4.59 -2.10 -0.45
CA ALA A 38 -3.78 -1.77 0.72
C ALA A 38 -3.38 -2.99 1.56
N GLN A 39 -4.19 -4.07 1.56
CA GLN A 39 -3.84 -5.32 2.22
C GLN A 39 -2.79 -6.12 1.42
N ILE A 40 -2.80 -5.97 0.09
CA ILE A 40 -1.80 -6.57 -0.80
C ILE A 40 -0.49 -5.76 -0.75
N ASN A 41 -0.58 -4.43 -0.89
CA ASN A 41 0.54 -3.51 -0.76
C ASN A 41 0.20 -2.42 0.27
N PRO A 42 0.74 -2.51 1.50
CA PRO A 42 0.51 -1.53 2.55
C PRO A 42 0.83 -0.08 2.17
N LEU A 43 1.73 0.17 1.21
CA LEU A 43 2.02 1.52 0.74
C LEU A 43 0.87 2.15 -0.05
N LYS A 44 -0.14 1.37 -0.45
CA LYS A 44 -1.41 1.84 -1.04
C LYS A 44 -2.46 2.25 0.00
N THR A 45 -2.16 2.11 1.30
CA THR A 45 -3.06 2.59 2.36
C THR A 45 -3.25 4.09 2.25
N VAL A 46 -4.51 4.53 2.23
CA VAL A 46 -4.85 5.96 2.24
C VAL A 46 -4.88 6.44 3.68
N GLN A 47 -4.10 7.47 3.99
CA GLN A 47 -4.04 8.08 5.32
C GLN A 47 -3.94 9.60 5.25
N GLN A 48 -4.26 10.23 6.38
CA GLN A 48 -4.01 11.64 6.63
C GLN A 48 -3.17 11.74 7.90
N ILE A 49 -2.08 12.50 7.86
CA ILE A 49 -1.19 12.70 9.01
C ILE A 49 -1.09 14.17 9.35
N HIS A 50 -1.01 14.42 10.65
CA HIS A 50 -0.50 15.64 11.24
C HIS A 50 0.88 15.33 11.83
N PHE A 51 1.93 15.95 11.27
CA PHE A 51 3.28 15.80 11.79
C PHE A 51 3.45 16.64 13.06
N PRO A 52 3.82 16.02 14.21
CA PRO A 52 4.02 16.76 15.45
C PRO A 52 5.18 17.76 15.32
N SER A 53 5.21 18.76 16.20
CA SER A 53 6.26 19.78 16.21
C SER A 53 7.68 19.23 16.35
N SER A 54 7.82 18.03 16.93
CA SER A 54 9.09 17.31 17.04
C SER A 54 9.66 16.84 15.70
N VAL A 55 8.83 16.69 14.66
CA VAL A 55 9.28 16.38 13.30
C VAL A 55 9.65 17.69 12.62
N GLN A 56 10.92 17.90 12.34
CA GLN A 56 11.50 19.14 11.84
C GLN A 56 12.01 19.02 10.40
N THR A 57 12.47 17.84 9.97
CA THR A 57 13.08 17.62 8.67
C THR A 57 12.23 16.73 7.75
N ILE A 58 12.51 16.77 6.45
CA ILE A 58 11.88 15.87 5.47
C ILE A 58 12.20 14.40 5.78
N GLY A 59 13.43 14.09 6.20
CA GLY A 59 13.82 12.73 6.58
C GLY A 59 13.01 12.19 7.76
N GLU A 60 12.89 12.99 8.83
CA GLU A 60 12.05 12.64 9.99
C GLU A 60 10.57 12.48 9.60
N ALA A 61 10.07 13.30 8.67
CA ALA A 61 8.71 13.19 8.17
C ALA A 61 8.50 11.89 7.38
N VAL A 62 9.48 11.47 6.57
CA VAL A 62 9.45 10.18 5.84
C VAL A 62 9.40 9.01 6.83
N GLU A 63 10.27 9.00 7.84
CA GLU A 63 10.27 7.95 8.86
C GLU A 63 8.96 7.93 9.67
N TYR A 64 8.43 9.11 10.03
CA TYR A 64 7.17 9.23 10.73
C TYR A 64 6.00 8.68 9.91
N TRP A 65 5.96 9.01 8.61
CA TRP A 65 4.91 8.56 7.69
C TRP A 65 4.94 7.04 7.47
N LEU A 66 6.09 6.38 7.64
CA LEU A 66 6.29 4.94 7.51
C LEU A 66 5.96 4.13 8.78
N ARG A 67 5.85 4.75 9.96
CA ARG A 67 5.87 4.11 11.29
C ARG A 67 4.92 2.90 11.47
N TYR A 68 3.81 2.85 10.75
CA TYR A 68 2.83 1.75 10.82
C TYR A 68 2.53 1.09 9.47
N SER A 69 3.35 1.39 8.47
CA SER A 69 3.20 0.85 7.11
C SER A 69 3.69 -0.59 6.99
N GLY A 70 4.53 -1.04 7.92
CA GLY A 70 5.27 -2.30 7.80
C GLY A 70 6.49 -2.20 6.87
N TYR A 71 6.76 -1.03 6.28
CA TYR A 71 7.99 -0.73 5.55
C TYR A 71 8.92 0.17 6.36
N HIS A 72 10.22 0.10 6.05
CA HIS A 72 11.24 0.99 6.57
C HIS A 72 12.03 1.66 5.44
N LEU A 73 12.69 2.76 5.76
CA LEU A 73 13.58 3.45 4.83
C LEU A 73 14.89 2.67 4.69
N ALA A 74 15.41 2.57 3.46
CA ALA A 74 16.69 1.96 3.17
C ALA A 74 17.83 2.54 4.03
N PRO A 75 18.79 1.72 4.46
CA PRO A 75 19.92 2.20 5.26
C PRO A 75 20.75 3.23 4.47
N GLN A 76 21.42 4.11 5.21
CA GLN A 76 22.06 5.31 4.67
C GLN A 76 23.14 5.02 3.61
N ASP A 77 23.78 3.86 3.65
CA ASP A 77 24.76 3.38 2.67
C ASP A 77 24.14 3.08 1.30
N LYS A 78 22.85 2.73 1.25
CA LYS A 78 22.09 2.52 0.00
C LYS A 78 21.41 3.79 -0.53
N GLN A 79 21.46 4.90 0.22
CA GLN A 79 20.82 6.16 -0.18
C GLN A 79 21.75 6.99 -1.08
N ASN A 80 21.20 7.56 -2.16
CA ASN A 80 21.94 8.50 -3.00
C ASN A 80 22.23 9.82 -2.26
N GLU A 81 23.37 10.46 -2.54
CA GLU A 81 23.74 11.76 -1.94
C GLU A 81 22.67 12.86 -2.10
N SER A 82 21.99 12.91 -3.25
CA SER A 82 20.90 13.87 -3.47
C SER A 82 19.72 13.63 -2.52
N LEU A 83 19.47 12.37 -2.16
CA LEU A 83 18.43 12.01 -1.20
C LEU A 83 18.82 12.41 0.22
N LYS A 84 20.10 12.20 0.60
CA LYS A 84 20.61 12.66 1.90
C LYS A 84 20.49 14.17 2.05
N GLN A 85 20.75 14.93 0.98
CA GLN A 85 20.61 16.39 0.97
C GLN A 85 19.15 16.83 1.16
N ILE A 86 18.18 16.18 0.51
CA ILE A 86 16.76 16.56 0.67
C ILE A 86 16.24 16.20 2.06
N PHE A 87 16.68 15.08 2.65
CA PHE A 87 16.26 14.67 3.99
C PHE A 87 16.67 15.64 5.10
N GLN A 88 17.75 16.38 4.91
CA GLN A 88 18.20 17.42 5.86
C GLN A 88 17.42 18.73 5.73
N GLN A 89 16.61 18.91 4.67
CA GLN A 89 15.83 20.14 4.51
C GLN A 89 14.70 20.22 5.54
N PRO A 90 14.31 21.43 5.98
CA PRO A 90 13.21 21.60 6.90
C PRO A 90 11.89 21.15 6.28
N LEU A 91 11.02 20.54 7.09
CA LEU A 91 9.65 20.20 6.69
C LEU A 91 8.84 21.48 6.45
N PRO A 92 8.33 21.73 5.23
CA PRO A 92 7.53 22.92 4.96
C PRO A 92 6.23 22.92 5.79
N GLN A 93 5.83 24.10 6.28
CA GLN A 93 4.64 24.22 7.14
C GLN A 93 3.36 23.73 6.47
N VAL A 94 3.20 23.99 5.17
CA VAL A 94 2.05 23.52 4.38
C VAL A 94 1.94 21.99 4.36
N THR A 95 3.07 21.27 4.49
CA THR A 95 3.14 19.82 4.44
C THR A 95 2.95 19.17 5.82
N ARG A 96 2.84 19.95 6.91
CA ARG A 96 2.60 19.40 8.26
C ARG A 96 1.26 18.67 8.38
N ASN A 97 0.26 19.09 7.62
CA ASN A 97 -1.01 18.40 7.46
C ASN A 97 -1.04 17.85 6.04
N LEU A 98 -0.82 16.54 5.90
CA LEU A 98 -0.71 15.91 4.58
C LEU A 98 -1.69 14.75 4.47
N GLY A 99 -2.41 14.71 3.34
CA GLY A 99 -3.44 13.72 3.06
C GLY A 99 -4.84 14.31 2.90
N PRO A 100 -5.85 13.48 2.59
CA PRO A 100 -5.76 12.03 2.43
C PRO A 100 -5.01 11.63 1.15
N LEU A 101 -3.97 10.80 1.30
CA LEU A 101 -3.14 10.29 0.19
C LEU A 101 -2.72 8.85 0.49
N THR A 102 -2.34 8.10 -0.54
CA THR A 102 -1.66 6.81 -0.30
C THR A 102 -0.34 7.06 0.42
N ILE A 103 0.15 6.06 1.17
CA ILE A 103 1.45 6.16 1.82
C ILE A 103 2.54 6.46 0.78
N ALA A 104 2.54 5.73 -0.33
CA ALA A 104 3.47 5.94 -1.44
C ALA A 104 3.42 7.37 -2.01
N ASP A 105 2.22 7.91 -2.27
CA ASP A 105 2.08 9.27 -2.78
C ASP A 105 2.58 10.30 -1.76
N GLY A 106 2.20 10.17 -0.49
CA GLY A 106 2.66 11.06 0.58
C GLY A 106 4.18 11.10 0.69
N LEU A 107 4.84 9.93 0.61
CA LEU A 107 6.30 9.83 0.58
C LEU A 107 6.91 10.59 -0.60
N THR A 108 6.35 10.44 -1.82
CA THR A 108 6.86 11.17 -3.00
C THR A 108 6.61 12.68 -2.90
N VAL A 109 5.53 13.13 -2.25
CA VAL A 109 5.28 14.55 -1.99
C VAL A 109 6.34 15.12 -1.05
N LEU A 110 6.69 14.41 0.03
CA LEU A 110 7.71 14.85 0.98
C LEU A 110 9.07 15.08 0.33
N VAL A 111 9.52 14.16 -0.52
CA VAL A 111 10.84 14.25 -1.15
C VAL A 111 10.87 15.08 -2.44
N GLY A 112 9.70 15.47 -2.97
CA GLY A 112 9.57 16.18 -4.23
C GLY A 112 9.24 15.25 -5.40
N LYS A 113 7.95 15.16 -5.74
CA LYS A 113 7.37 14.21 -6.71
C LYS A 113 7.98 14.27 -8.12
N THR A 114 8.46 15.44 -8.55
CA THR A 114 9.10 15.62 -9.86
C THR A 114 10.58 15.21 -9.86
N LEU A 115 11.23 15.27 -8.69
CA LEU A 115 12.66 15.04 -8.53
C LEU A 115 12.98 13.58 -8.20
N PHE A 116 12.12 12.88 -7.48
CA PHE A 116 12.38 11.52 -7.01
C PHE A 116 11.25 10.56 -7.38
N SER A 117 11.65 9.32 -7.67
CA SER A 117 10.73 8.18 -7.80
C SER A 117 10.93 7.21 -6.65
N LEU A 118 9.83 6.73 -6.06
CA LEU A 118 9.84 5.71 -5.02
C LEU A 118 10.32 4.37 -5.58
N LYS A 119 11.23 3.72 -4.86
CA LYS A 119 11.67 2.34 -5.08
C LYS A 119 11.21 1.52 -3.89
N GLN A 120 10.67 0.35 -4.17
CA GLN A 120 10.06 -0.55 -3.19
C GLN A 120 10.71 -1.92 -3.33
N ASP A 121 11.17 -2.47 -2.21
CA ASP A 121 11.62 -3.85 -2.07
C ASP A 121 10.66 -4.57 -1.11
N ASP A 122 9.83 -5.45 -1.66
CA ASP A 122 8.80 -6.18 -0.90
C ASP A 122 9.35 -7.31 -0.05
N LEU A 123 10.51 -7.86 -0.44
CA LEU A 123 11.14 -8.94 0.31
C LEU A 123 11.75 -8.39 1.59
N LEU A 124 12.44 -7.26 1.50
CA LEU A 124 13.04 -6.59 2.65
C LEU A 124 12.07 -5.69 3.40
N ARG A 125 10.88 -5.41 2.83
CA ARG A 125 9.97 -4.36 3.32
C ARG A 125 10.70 -3.02 3.45
N GLU A 126 11.47 -2.69 2.43
CA GLU A 126 12.33 -1.50 2.38
C GLU A 126 11.83 -0.56 1.27
N ILE A 127 11.92 0.75 1.50
CA ILE A 127 11.73 1.76 0.46
C ILE A 127 12.98 2.61 0.31
N ASN A 128 13.20 3.10 -0.91
CA ASN A 128 14.26 4.06 -1.22
C ASN A 128 13.76 5.04 -2.30
N PHE A 129 14.56 6.01 -2.69
CA PHE A 129 14.23 6.96 -3.74
C PHE A 129 15.36 7.07 -4.76
N SER A 130 15.00 7.05 -6.04
CA SER A 130 15.93 7.34 -7.13
C SER A 130 15.67 8.74 -7.65
N LEU A 131 16.73 9.52 -7.84
CA LEU A 131 16.64 10.83 -8.50
C LEU A 131 16.23 10.62 -9.97
N ASN A 132 15.21 11.35 -10.40
CA ASN A 132 14.79 11.42 -11.79
C ASN A 132 15.83 12.24 -12.55
N ALA A 133 16.28 11.74 -13.71
CA ALA A 133 17.20 12.49 -14.56
C ALA A 133 16.59 13.86 -14.90
N ARG A 134 17.30 14.95 -14.59
CA ARG A 134 16.91 16.27 -15.07
C ARG A 134 17.06 16.25 -16.59
N ARG A 135 15.94 16.24 -17.32
CA ARG A 135 15.97 16.68 -18.72
C ARG A 135 16.31 18.17 -18.68
N ALA A 136 17.49 18.53 -19.17
CA ALA A 136 17.74 19.90 -19.59
C ALA A 136 16.69 20.22 -20.65
N GLN A 137 15.80 21.16 -20.33
CA GLN A 137 14.94 21.80 -21.33
C GLN A 137 15.76 22.89 -22.02
#